data_AF-A0A2N5A3E6-F1
#
_entry.id   AF-A0A2N5A3E6-F1
#
_cell.length_a   1.000
_cell.length_b   1.000
_cell.length_c   1.000
_cell.angle_alpha   90.00
_cell.angle_beta   90.00
_cell.angle_gamma   90.00
#
_symmetry.space_group_name_H-M   'P 1'
#
loop_
_entity.id
_entity.type
_entity.pdbx_description
1 polymer ?
#
loop_
_entity_poly.entity_id
_entity_poly.type
_entity_poly.pdbx_seq_one_letter_code
_entity_poly.pdbx_strand_id
1 'polypeptide(L)' 'PQVVITPHMASAAPAEVIARQLLENIQRQRRGLPLKNLVNKHAGY' A
#
# COMPACT_ATOMS: atom_id res chain seq x y z
N PRO A 1 -17.32 22.86 -21.43
CA PRO A 1 -17.84 21.68 -20.68
C PRO A 1 -17.23 20.35 -21.16
N GLN A 2 -15.92 20.14 -20.90
CA GLN A 2 -15.14 18.95 -21.33
C GLN A 2 -14.33 18.33 -20.18
N VAL A 3 -14.63 18.69 -18.93
CA VAL A 3 -13.89 18.23 -17.74
C VAL A 3 -14.83 17.49 -16.82
N VAL A 4 -14.43 16.29 -16.39
CA VAL A 4 -15.11 15.49 -15.37
C VAL A 4 -14.22 15.43 -14.13
N ILE A 5 -14.77 15.82 -12.98
CA ILE A 5 -14.08 15.82 -11.69
C ILE A 5 -14.60 14.65 -10.87
N THR A 6 -13.71 13.84 -10.31
CA THR A 6 -14.06 12.77 -9.37
C THR A 6 -13.46 13.08 -7.99
N PRO A 7 -14.15 12.73 -6.90
CA PRO A 7 -13.70 13.01 -5.53
C PRO A 7 -12.62 12.00 -5.08
N HIS A 8 -11.49 11.96 -5.80
CA HIS A 8 -10.34 11.09 -5.48
C HIS A 8 -10.73 9.60 -5.31
N MET A 9 -11.65 9.12 -6.16
CA MET A 9 -12.18 7.76 -6.11
C MET A 9 -11.72 6.89 -7.29
N ALA A 10 -10.67 7.30 -7.99
CA ALA A 10 -10.12 6.56 -9.13
C ALA A 10 -9.64 5.15 -8.73
N SER A 11 -9.21 4.99 -7.48
CA SER A 11 -8.87 3.71 -6.87
C SER A 11 -9.18 3.79 -5.37
N ALA A 12 -9.74 2.71 -4.83
CA ALA A 12 -9.92 2.54 -3.38
C ALA A 12 -9.18 1.27 -2.96
N ALA A 13 -8.43 1.35 -1.87
CA ALA A 13 -7.74 0.20 -1.31
C ALA A 13 -8.71 -0.60 -0.42
N PRO A 14 -9.08 -1.84 -0.76
CA PRO A 14 -9.99 -2.64 0.06
C PRO A 14 -9.35 -2.99 1.39
N ALA A 15 -10.06 -2.74 2.48
CA ALA A 15 -9.52 -2.89 3.84
C ALA A 15 -9.02 -4.31 4.11
N GLU A 16 -9.73 -5.34 3.65
CA GLU A 16 -9.36 -6.75 3.83
C GLU A 16 -8.04 -7.09 3.13
N VAL A 17 -7.82 -6.51 1.95
CA VAL A 17 -6.58 -6.72 1.18
C VAL A 17 -5.40 -6.04 1.88
N ILE A 18 -5.58 -4.80 2.33
CA ILE A 18 -4.55 -4.05 3.06
C ILE A 18 -4.21 -4.71 4.39
N ALA A 19 -5.22 -5.12 5.17
CA ALA A 19 -5.02 -5.83 6.43
C ALA A 19 -4.18 -7.10 6.23
N ARG A 20 -4.48 -7.89 5.20
CA ARG A 20 -3.71 -9.08 4.85
C ARG A 20 -2.25 -8.75 4.50
N GLN A 21 -2.00 -7.69 3.72
CA GLN A 21 -0.65 -7.26 3.37
C GLN A 21 0.16 -6.81 4.60
N LEU A 22 -0.48 -6.06 5.51
CA LEU A 22 0.14 -5.64 6.77
C LEU A 22 0.50 -6.84 7.64
N LEU A 23 -0.44 -7.78 7.82
CA LEU A 23 -0.22 -9.00 8.60
C LEU A 23 0.94 -9.83 8.04
N GLU A 24 1.04 -9.94 6.72
CA GLU A 24 2.17 -10.63 6.09
C GLU A 24 3.50 -9.97 6.47
N ASN A 25 3.63 -8.65 6.32
CA ASN A 25 4.86 -7.94 6.64
C ASN A 25 5.21 -7.98 8.13
N ILE A 26 4.22 -7.96 9.04
CA ILE A 26 4.44 -8.18 10.47
C ILE A 26 5.01 -9.58 10.73
N GLN A 27 4.45 -10.61 10.11
CA GLN A 27 4.96 -11.99 10.25
C GLN A 27 6.38 -12.13 9.70
N ARG A 28 6.68 -11.49 8.56
CA ARG A 28 8.02 -11.47 7.96
C ARG A 28 9.02 -10.80 8.90
N GLN A 29 8.68 -9.63 9.44
CA GLN A 29 9.52 -8.90 10.39
C GLN A 29 9.86 -9.75 11.62
N ARG A 30 8.86 -10.41 12.23
CA ARG A 30 9.04 -11.28 13.40
C ARG A 30 9.97 -12.47 13.13
N ARG A 31 10.07 -12.90 11.88
CA ARG A 31 10.95 -14.01 11.44
C ARG A 31 12.30 -13.55 10.91
N GLY A 32 12.61 -12.25 10.97
CA GLY A 32 13.84 -11.69 10.39
C GLY A 32 13.87 -11.71 8.87
N LEU A 33 12.73 -11.83 8.20
CA LEU A 33 12.62 -11.81 6.75
C LEU A 33 12.47 -10.37 6.23
N PRO A 34 12.99 -10.04 5.03
CA PRO A 34 12.84 -8.71 4.45
C PRO A 34 11.37 -8.31 4.26
N LEU A 35 11.01 -7.06 4.52
CA LEU A 35 9.67 -6.56 4.24
C LEU A 35 9.40 -6.52 2.73
N LYS A 36 8.16 -6.77 2.33
CA LYS A 36 7.69 -6.51 0.96
C LYS A 36 7.39 -5.03 0.79
N ASN A 37 7.66 -4.51 -0.42
CA ASN A 37 7.31 -3.15 -0.86
C ASN A 37 7.87 -2.05 0.06
N LEU A 38 9.12 -2.22 0.51
CA LEU A 38 9.79 -1.20 1.29
C LEU A 38 10.09 0.02 0.40
N VAL A 39 9.54 1.18 0.76
CA VAL A 39 9.74 2.46 0.07
C VAL A 39 11.20 2.87 0.10
N ASN A 40 11.72 3.33 -1.04
CA ASN A 40 13.02 3.98 -1.09
C ASN A 40 12.88 5.46 -0.74
N LYS A 41 13.22 5.81 0.50
CA LYS A 41 13.09 7.18 1.02
C LYS A 41 13.92 8.22 0.27
N HIS A 42 15.03 7.83 -0.36
CA HIS A 42 15.85 8.76 -1.14
C HIS A 42 15.23 9.04 -2.52
N ALA A 43 14.56 8.04 -3.10
CA ALA A 43 13.86 8.19 -4.37
C ALA A 43 12.47 8.85 -4.21
N GLY A 44 11.88 8.77 -3.01
CA GLY A 44 10.57 9.35 -2.69
C GLY A 44 9.39 8.44 -3.02
N TYR A 45 9.63 7.17 -3.39
CA TYR A 45 8.63 6.15 -3.68
C TYR A 45 9.14 4.73 -3.38
#